data_AF-A0A1E4RX41-F1
#
_entry.id   AF-A0A1E4RX41-F1
#
_cell.length_a   1.000
_cell.length_b   1.000
_cell.length_c   1.000
_cell.angle_alpha   90.00
_cell.angle_beta   90.00
_cell.angle_gamma   90.00
#
_symmetry.space_group_name_H-M   'P 1'
#
loop_
_entity.id
_entity.type
_entity.pdbx_description
1 polymer ?
#
loop_
_entity_poly.entity_id
_entity_poly.type
_entity_poly.pdbx_seq_one_letter_code
_entity_poly.pdbx_strand_id
1 'polypeptide(L)'
;PWLFFRENPFYTLKKLLTPTAGILPRVDYSRGDSFLHFELSPGELSSLRNPHNALRVVLYCGVYDKTKSSKNVNIEFPHPVDITLNGVKIKDNVKGIKNKPGTAKPADLTPNVRASNHLEIAYTQTKTDYLIFCYLAERVSAPKILQKVLEAPKTPKESTISQIIGQNSSSNDDDELLATSTILSLKCPVSFVRMKYPVKSINCQHLNCFDALQYIYLQEQLTSSLWFCPICNSTINVGDLSLNEYVMNILKSTPDECESVEIEVDGNWHPLYENDD
;
A
#
# COMPACT_ATOMS: atom_id res chain seq x y z
N PRO A 1 25.38 -10.71 -2.07
CA PRO A 1 24.77 -9.37 -2.28
C PRO A 1 23.31 -9.42 -1.80
N TRP A 2 22.78 -8.34 -1.22
CA TRP A 2 21.46 -8.32 -0.58
C TRP A 2 20.70 -7.04 -0.92
N LEU A 3 19.37 -7.15 -1.03
CA LEU A 3 18.44 -6.02 -1.16
C LEU A 3 17.43 -6.09 -0.02
N PHE A 4 17.11 -4.93 0.56
CA PHE A 4 16.03 -4.76 1.52
C PHE A 4 14.90 -4.02 0.81
N PHE A 5 13.85 -4.75 0.47
CA PHE A 5 12.71 -4.20 -0.25
C PHE A 5 11.91 -3.26 0.64
N ARG A 6 11.28 -2.25 0.03
CA ARG A 6 10.29 -1.42 0.70
C ARG A 6 9.18 -2.31 1.26
N GLU A 7 8.81 -2.05 2.51
CA GLU A 7 7.78 -2.81 3.19
C GLU A 7 6.45 -2.73 2.42
N ASN A 8 5.74 -3.86 2.39
CA ASN A 8 4.41 -3.96 1.84
C ASN A 8 3.49 -4.49 2.96
N PRO A 9 2.49 -3.72 3.41
CA PRO A 9 1.67 -4.09 4.56
C PRO A 9 0.83 -5.36 4.32
N PHE A 10 0.63 -5.77 3.06
CA PHE A 10 -0.11 -6.97 2.68
C PHE A 10 0.71 -8.26 2.74
N TYR A 11 2.02 -8.18 2.97
CA TYR A 11 2.88 -9.36 3.07
C TYR A 11 3.87 -9.23 4.23
N THR A 12 3.84 -10.20 5.15
CA THR A 12 4.89 -10.36 6.16
C THR A 12 5.85 -11.45 5.70
N LEU A 13 7.08 -11.06 5.32
CA LEU A 13 8.13 -12.03 4.94
C LEU A 13 8.54 -12.85 6.17
N LYS A 14 8.45 -14.18 6.10
CA LYS A 14 8.73 -15.09 7.22
C LYS A 14 10.10 -15.76 7.09
N LYS A 15 10.42 -16.24 5.89
CA LYS A 15 11.62 -17.05 5.64
C LYS A 15 12.08 -16.86 4.19
N LEU A 16 13.38 -16.65 3.99
CA LEU A 16 13.99 -16.77 2.68
C LEU A 16 14.19 -18.26 2.37
N LEU A 17 13.67 -18.71 1.22
CA LEU A 17 13.70 -20.13 0.82
C LEU A 17 15.00 -20.53 0.14
N THR A 18 15.80 -19.56 -0.29
CA THR A 18 17.10 -19.79 -0.92
C THR A 18 18.23 -19.31 0.01
N PRO A 19 19.36 -20.01 0.10
CA PRO A 19 20.47 -19.59 0.97
C PRO A 19 21.13 -18.28 0.49
N THR A 20 21.00 -17.97 -0.81
CA THR A 20 21.53 -16.77 -1.44
C THR A 20 20.51 -16.19 -2.43
N ALA A 21 20.73 -14.92 -2.80
CA ALA A 21 20.00 -14.30 -3.89
C ALA A 21 20.34 -14.97 -5.22
N GLY A 22 19.34 -15.21 -6.07
CA GLY A 22 19.59 -15.48 -7.48
C GLY A 22 20.03 -14.21 -8.18
N ILE A 23 20.94 -14.35 -9.15
CA ILE A 23 21.49 -13.23 -9.91
C ILE A 23 20.92 -13.30 -11.32
N LEU A 24 20.48 -12.16 -11.83
CA LEU A 24 20.11 -11.93 -13.21
C LEU A 24 21.13 -10.93 -13.78
N PRO A 25 22.27 -11.40 -14.33
CA PRO A 25 23.27 -10.51 -14.91
C PRO A 25 22.72 -9.63 -16.01
N ARG A 26 23.27 -8.43 -16.16
CA ARG A 26 23.02 -7.52 -17.28
C ARG A 26 23.21 -8.24 -18.63
N VAL A 27 22.24 -8.12 -19.53
CA VAL A 27 22.28 -8.61 -20.91
C VAL A 27 21.79 -7.53 -21.87
N ASP A 28 22.73 -6.94 -22.64
CA ASP A 28 22.42 -5.80 -23.49
C ASP A 28 21.65 -6.18 -24.76
N TYR A 29 22.12 -7.22 -25.46
CA TYR A 29 21.59 -7.63 -26.77
C TYR A 29 21.23 -9.12 -26.86
N SER A 30 21.44 -9.86 -25.77
CA SER A 30 21.19 -11.30 -25.69
C SER A 30 20.05 -11.62 -24.74
N ARG A 31 19.61 -12.87 -24.79
CA ARG A 31 18.78 -13.47 -23.75
C ARG A 31 19.65 -13.87 -22.57
N GLY A 32 19.17 -13.58 -21.37
CA GLY A 32 19.67 -14.13 -20.12
C GLY A 32 18.71 -15.18 -19.61
N ASP A 33 19.26 -16.23 -19.01
CA ASP A 33 18.52 -17.28 -18.33
C ASP A 33 19.16 -17.50 -16.96
N SER A 34 18.34 -17.55 -15.92
CA SER A 34 18.78 -17.79 -14.54
C SER A 34 17.87 -18.81 -13.87
N PHE A 35 18.47 -19.62 -12.99
CA PHE A 35 17.84 -20.77 -12.39
C PHE A 35 17.98 -20.72 -10.87
N LEU A 36 16.92 -21.06 -10.17
CA LEU A 36 16.87 -21.17 -8.72
C LEU A 36 16.25 -22.49 -8.32
N HIS A 37 16.79 -23.07 -7.26
CA HIS A 37 16.24 -24.26 -6.62
C HIS A 37 15.91 -23.95 -5.17
N PHE A 38 14.76 -24.43 -4.72
CA PHE A 38 14.38 -24.38 -3.32
C PHE A 38 13.51 -25.57 -2.93
N GLU A 39 13.61 -25.95 -1.67
CA GLU A 39 12.84 -27.04 -1.08
C GLU A 39 11.86 -26.50 -0.04
N LEU A 40 10.74 -27.21 0.09
CA LEU A 40 9.72 -26.95 1.09
C LEU A 40 9.60 -28.16 2.01
N SER A 41 9.62 -27.92 3.32
CA SER A 41 9.33 -28.96 4.29
C SER A 41 7.88 -29.48 4.11
N PRO A 42 7.58 -30.70 4.57
CA PRO A 42 6.22 -31.24 4.53
C PRO A 42 5.20 -30.33 5.23
N GLY A 43 5.59 -29.67 6.32
CA GLY A 43 4.73 -28.74 7.06
C GLY A 43 4.43 -27.44 6.29
N GLU A 44 5.44 -26.86 5.65
CA GLU A 44 5.28 -25.67 4.78
C GLU A 44 4.38 -26.01 3.58
N LEU A 45 4.63 -27.14 2.92
CA LEU A 45 3.85 -27.57 1.76
C LEU A 45 2.39 -27.85 2.11
N SER A 46 2.14 -28.49 3.27
CA SER A 46 0.78 -28.73 3.78
C SER A 46 0.06 -27.42 4.08
N SER A 47 0.76 -26.45 4.67
CA SER A 47 0.23 -25.12 4.96
C SER A 47 -0.11 -24.34 3.69
N LEU A 48 0.76 -24.37 2.68
CA LEU A 48 0.55 -23.69 1.38
C LEU A 48 -0.62 -24.29 0.58
N ARG A 49 -0.90 -25.59 0.74
CA ARG A 49 -2.02 -26.28 0.07
C ARG A 49 -3.37 -26.03 0.73
N ASN A 50 -3.39 -25.58 1.98
CA ASN A 50 -4.64 -25.25 2.66
C ASN A 50 -5.19 -23.92 2.11
N PRO A 51 -6.37 -23.91 1.45
CA PRO A 51 -6.92 -22.70 0.84
C PRO A 51 -7.27 -21.61 1.86
N HIS A 52 -7.49 -21.98 3.13
CA HIS A 52 -7.76 -21.03 4.21
C HIS A 52 -6.49 -20.45 4.84
N ASN A 53 -5.31 -20.95 4.47
CA ASN A 53 -4.06 -20.43 4.99
C ASN A 53 -3.60 -19.19 4.19
N ALA A 54 -3.04 -18.22 4.89
CA ALA A 54 -2.49 -16.99 4.31
C ALA A 54 -1.04 -17.14 3.82
N LEU A 55 -0.40 -18.28 4.06
CA LEU A 55 0.98 -18.55 3.66
C LEU A 55 1.10 -18.61 2.14
N ARG A 56 2.12 -17.94 1.59
CA ARG A 56 2.42 -17.87 0.15
C ARG A 56 3.91 -18.02 -0.09
N VAL A 57 4.28 -18.55 -1.25
CA VAL A 57 5.63 -18.47 -1.81
C VAL A 57 5.63 -17.34 -2.83
N VAL A 58 6.43 -16.31 -2.60
CA VAL A 58 6.47 -15.10 -3.41
C VAL A 58 7.86 -14.81 -3.92
N LEU A 59 7.96 -14.44 -5.19
CA LEU A 59 9.20 -14.04 -5.85
C LEU A 59 9.34 -12.53 -5.83
N TYR A 60 10.42 -12.05 -5.22
CA TYR A 60 10.83 -10.65 -5.26
C TYR A 60 11.98 -10.49 -6.24
N CYS A 61 11.99 -9.39 -6.97
CA CYS A 61 13.07 -9.00 -7.88
C CYS A 61 13.36 -7.52 -7.66
N GLY A 62 14.62 -7.12 -7.71
CA GLY A 62 15.01 -5.72 -7.63
C GLY A 62 16.30 -5.45 -8.39
N VAL A 63 16.42 -4.22 -8.89
CA VAL A 63 17.65 -3.73 -9.52
C VAL A 63 18.80 -3.78 -8.52
N TYR A 64 19.94 -4.31 -8.95
CA TYR A 64 21.16 -4.36 -8.17
C TYR A 64 22.26 -3.57 -8.84
N ASP A 65 22.66 -2.50 -8.15
CA ASP A 65 23.76 -1.63 -8.54
C ASP A 65 24.59 -1.37 -7.28
N LYS A 66 25.88 -1.75 -7.32
CA LYS A 66 26.80 -1.61 -6.18
C LYS A 66 26.98 -0.16 -5.74
N THR A 67 26.65 0.81 -6.60
CA THR A 67 26.75 2.24 -6.32
C THR A 67 25.50 2.81 -5.65
N LYS A 68 24.38 2.07 -5.66
CA LYS A 68 23.09 2.53 -5.12
C LYS A 68 22.80 1.91 -3.76
N SER A 69 21.90 2.57 -3.02
CA SER A 69 21.37 2.03 -1.77
C SER A 69 20.70 0.67 -2.00
N SER A 70 21.05 -0.31 -1.16
CA SER A 70 20.36 -1.59 -1.08
C SER A 70 19.17 -1.58 -0.12
N LYS A 71 18.86 -0.44 0.51
CA LYS A 71 17.73 -0.26 1.43
C LYS A 71 16.54 0.39 0.75
N ASN A 72 15.33 0.03 1.16
CA ASN A 72 14.05 0.54 0.66
C ASN A 72 13.89 0.40 -0.86
N VAL A 73 14.33 -0.74 -1.39
CA VAL A 73 14.34 -1.02 -2.83
C VAL A 73 12.93 -1.37 -3.30
N ASN A 74 12.53 -0.83 -4.44
CA ASN A 74 11.26 -1.19 -5.06
C ASN A 74 11.35 -2.60 -5.67
N ILE A 75 10.24 -3.31 -5.69
CA ILE A 75 10.13 -4.49 -6.54
C ILE A 75 10.20 -4.01 -7.99
N GLU A 76 11.08 -4.63 -8.76
CA GLU A 76 11.28 -4.32 -10.18
C GLU A 76 11.83 -5.57 -10.87
N PHE A 77 11.10 -6.04 -11.86
CA PHE A 77 11.52 -7.14 -12.72
C PHE A 77 12.08 -6.59 -14.01
N PRO A 78 13.07 -7.27 -14.63
CA PRO A 78 13.48 -6.93 -15.99
C PRO A 78 12.29 -7.05 -16.94
N HIS A 79 12.31 -6.31 -18.06
CA HIS A 79 11.22 -6.37 -19.02
C HIS A 79 11.77 -6.29 -20.45
N PRO A 80 11.47 -7.28 -21.33
CA PRO A 80 10.65 -8.47 -21.09
C PRO A 80 11.24 -9.49 -20.10
N VAL A 81 10.37 -10.22 -19.39
CA VAL A 81 10.70 -11.34 -18.50
C VAL A 81 9.65 -12.44 -18.60
N ASP A 82 10.11 -13.69 -18.58
CA ASP A 82 9.31 -14.90 -18.47
C ASP A 82 9.73 -15.66 -17.20
N ILE A 83 8.74 -15.99 -16.37
CA ILE A 83 8.92 -16.68 -15.10
C ILE A 83 8.26 -18.05 -15.22
N THR A 84 9.02 -19.13 -15.02
CA THR A 84 8.53 -20.51 -15.11
C THR A 84 8.88 -21.24 -13.83
N LEU A 85 7.88 -21.83 -13.16
CA LEU A 85 8.08 -22.69 -12.00
C LEU A 85 7.68 -24.10 -12.33
N ASN A 86 8.60 -25.06 -12.18
CA ASN A 86 8.35 -26.48 -12.40
C ASN A 86 7.76 -26.79 -13.79
N GLY A 87 8.23 -26.08 -14.82
CA GLY A 87 7.75 -26.15 -16.20
C GLY A 87 6.45 -25.39 -16.48
N VAL A 88 5.86 -24.72 -15.48
CA VAL A 88 4.61 -23.95 -15.63
C VAL A 88 4.89 -22.45 -15.64
N LYS A 89 4.46 -21.76 -16.69
CA LYS A 89 4.59 -20.30 -16.81
C LYS A 89 3.71 -19.57 -15.80
N ILE A 90 4.30 -18.67 -15.04
CA ILE A 90 3.61 -17.78 -14.09
C ILE A 90 3.00 -16.62 -14.88
N LYS A 91 1.70 -16.36 -14.67
CA LYS A 91 0.92 -15.35 -15.42
C LYS A 91 0.78 -14.00 -14.69
N ASP A 92 1.37 -13.89 -13.51
CA ASP A 92 1.28 -12.68 -12.70
C ASP A 92 1.87 -11.46 -13.41
N ASN A 93 1.14 -10.35 -13.37
CA ASN A 93 1.67 -9.08 -13.87
C ASN A 93 2.69 -8.50 -12.87
N VAL A 94 3.97 -8.62 -13.21
CA VAL A 94 5.11 -8.14 -12.42
C VAL A 94 5.70 -6.81 -12.89
N LYS A 95 5.10 -6.19 -13.93
CA LYS A 95 5.61 -4.94 -14.53
C LYS A 95 5.27 -3.69 -13.72
N GLY A 96 4.17 -3.73 -12.96
CA GLY A 96 3.58 -2.54 -12.34
C GLY A 96 3.03 -1.54 -13.38
N ILE A 97 2.83 -0.31 -12.94
CA ILE A 97 2.34 0.81 -13.75
C ILE A 97 3.52 1.52 -14.41
N LYS A 98 3.41 1.74 -15.73
CA LYS A 98 4.43 2.46 -16.52
C LYS A 98 4.72 3.83 -15.89
N ASN A 99 6.01 4.18 -15.77
CA ASN A 99 6.50 5.44 -15.19
C ASN A 99 6.15 5.65 -13.70
N LYS A 100 5.72 4.62 -12.97
CA LYS A 100 5.50 4.68 -11.53
C LYS A 100 6.27 3.56 -10.80
N PRO A 101 7.58 3.72 -10.56
CA PRO A 101 8.38 2.73 -9.82
C PRO A 101 7.77 2.41 -8.45
N GLY A 102 7.86 1.16 -7.99
CA GLY A 102 7.26 0.73 -6.71
C GLY A 102 5.79 0.30 -6.79
N THR A 103 5.21 0.28 -7.98
CA THR A 103 3.87 -0.27 -8.25
C THR A 103 3.91 -1.72 -8.77
N ALA A 104 5.09 -2.28 -9.01
CA ALA A 104 5.24 -3.69 -9.33
C ALA A 104 5.07 -4.53 -8.05
N LYS A 105 4.46 -5.71 -8.23
CA LYS A 105 4.16 -6.65 -7.15
C LYS A 105 5.05 -7.88 -7.24
N PRO A 106 5.26 -8.61 -6.14
CA PRO A 106 5.94 -9.89 -6.21
C PRO A 106 5.10 -10.91 -7.00
N ALA A 107 5.74 -11.88 -7.64
CA ALA A 107 5.04 -12.95 -8.35
C ALA A 107 4.61 -14.03 -7.35
N ASP A 108 3.34 -14.45 -7.38
CA ASP A 108 2.86 -15.56 -6.56
C ASP A 108 3.24 -16.90 -7.22
N LEU A 109 4.17 -17.60 -6.57
CA LEU A 109 4.64 -18.92 -6.99
C LEU A 109 3.80 -20.04 -6.39
N THR A 110 3.00 -19.74 -5.36
CA THR A 110 2.24 -20.71 -4.54
C THR A 110 1.45 -21.74 -5.36
N PRO A 111 0.74 -21.37 -6.46
CA PRO A 111 -0.11 -22.34 -7.16
C PRO A 111 0.62 -23.56 -7.73
N ASN A 112 1.94 -23.45 -7.99
CA ASN A 112 2.71 -24.47 -8.69
C ASN A 112 3.84 -25.08 -7.85
N VAL A 113 3.86 -24.84 -6.53
CA VAL A 113 4.92 -25.35 -5.64
C VAL A 113 4.79 -26.85 -5.34
N ARG A 114 5.94 -27.49 -5.16
CA ARG A 114 6.14 -28.91 -4.83
C ARG A 114 7.14 -29.03 -3.67
N ALA A 115 7.50 -30.25 -3.27
CA ALA A 115 8.53 -30.46 -2.26
C ALA A 115 9.91 -29.96 -2.70
N SER A 116 10.28 -30.22 -3.96
CA SER A 116 11.48 -29.66 -4.63
C SER A 116 11.05 -28.84 -5.84
N ASN A 117 11.56 -27.62 -5.96
CA ASN A 117 11.12 -26.65 -6.94
C ASN A 117 12.27 -26.14 -7.80
N HIS A 118 12.02 -26.07 -9.10
CA HIS A 118 12.91 -25.47 -10.08
C HIS A 118 12.25 -24.22 -10.66
N LEU A 119 12.86 -23.06 -10.41
CA LEU A 119 12.43 -21.76 -10.91
C LEU A 119 13.38 -21.30 -12.01
N GLU A 120 12.82 -20.98 -13.17
CA GLU A 120 13.53 -20.48 -14.34
C GLU A 120 13.07 -19.04 -14.63
N ILE A 121 14.02 -18.15 -14.85
CA ILE A 121 13.78 -16.76 -15.23
C ILE A 121 14.52 -16.50 -16.53
N ALA A 122 13.75 -16.26 -17.60
CA ALA A 122 14.27 -15.83 -18.88
C ALA A 122 13.98 -14.34 -19.08
N TYR A 123 14.97 -13.56 -19.51
CA TYR A 123 14.85 -12.11 -19.60
C TYR A 123 15.75 -11.55 -20.70
N THR A 124 15.47 -10.32 -21.13
CA THR A 124 16.23 -9.66 -22.20
C THR A 124 16.35 -8.16 -21.94
N GLN A 125 17.26 -7.49 -22.65
CA GLN A 125 17.35 -6.02 -22.72
C GLN A 125 17.56 -5.33 -21.35
N THR A 126 18.37 -5.93 -20.49
CA THR A 126 18.68 -5.34 -19.18
C THR A 126 19.95 -4.51 -19.26
N LYS A 127 19.90 -3.30 -18.70
CA LYS A 127 21.07 -2.38 -18.61
C LYS A 127 21.81 -2.46 -17.27
N THR A 128 21.32 -3.30 -16.36
CA THR A 128 21.79 -3.44 -14.98
C THR A 128 21.53 -4.87 -14.52
N ASP A 129 22.22 -5.29 -13.45
CA ASP A 129 21.98 -6.58 -12.81
C ASP A 129 20.70 -6.51 -11.99
N TYR A 130 20.03 -7.63 -11.81
CA TYR A 130 18.92 -7.78 -10.87
C TYR A 130 19.23 -8.91 -9.88
N LEU A 131 18.64 -8.81 -8.69
CA LEU A 131 18.65 -9.88 -7.70
C LEU A 131 17.23 -10.36 -7.47
N ILE A 132 17.09 -11.68 -7.35
CA ILE A 132 15.83 -12.37 -7.09
C ILE A 132 15.88 -13.16 -5.80
N PHE A 133 14.75 -13.18 -5.10
CA PHE A 133 14.59 -13.77 -3.78
C PHE A 133 13.26 -14.50 -3.70
N CYS A 134 13.28 -15.77 -3.31
CA CYS A 134 12.06 -16.54 -3.03
C CYS A 134 11.77 -16.51 -1.53
N TYR A 135 10.66 -15.91 -1.12
CA TYR A 135 10.26 -15.86 0.27
C TYR A 135 9.03 -16.73 0.52
N LEU A 136 9.02 -17.36 1.68
CA LEU A 136 7.78 -17.73 2.36
C LEU A 136 7.25 -16.49 3.07
N ALA A 137 6.03 -16.09 2.75
CA ALA A 137 5.39 -14.89 3.28
C ALA A 137 3.97 -15.18 3.75
N GLU A 138 3.48 -14.44 4.74
CA GLU A 138 2.09 -14.49 5.17
C GLU A 138 1.35 -13.28 4.59
N ARG A 139 0.27 -13.53 3.86
CA ARG A 139 -0.62 -12.47 3.38
C ARG A 139 -1.40 -11.87 4.55
N VAL A 140 -1.38 -10.55 4.66
CA VAL A 140 -2.15 -9.80 5.66
C VAL A 140 -3.37 -9.22 4.96
N SER A 141 -4.56 -9.52 5.47
CA SER A 141 -5.81 -9.03 4.88
C SER A 141 -6.06 -7.57 5.24
N ALA A 142 -6.81 -6.85 4.40
CA ALA A 142 -7.20 -5.46 4.67
C ALA A 142 -7.83 -5.25 6.07
N PRO A 143 -8.73 -6.12 6.58
CA PRO A 143 -9.25 -6.00 7.95
C PRO A 143 -8.17 -6.10 9.03
N LYS A 144 -7.15 -6.96 8.86
CA LYS A 144 -6.03 -7.05 9.82
C LYS A 144 -5.16 -5.80 9.80
N ILE A 145 -4.98 -5.18 8.62
CA ILE A 145 -4.25 -3.91 8.49
C ILE A 145 -5.07 -2.79 9.15
N LEU A 146 -6.38 -2.72 8.88
CA LEU A 146 -7.28 -1.78 9.52
C LEU A 146 -7.18 -1.87 11.05
N GLN A 147 -7.21 -3.08 11.62
CA GLN A 147 -7.11 -3.26 13.06
C GLN A 147 -5.84 -2.59 13.62
N LYS A 148 -4.68 -2.77 12.97
CA LYS A 148 -3.44 -2.10 13.37
C LYS A 148 -3.53 -0.57 13.29
N VAL A 149 -4.19 -0.04 12.26
CA VAL A 149 -4.42 1.41 12.12
C VAL A 149 -5.32 1.93 13.24
N LEU A 150 -6.33 1.17 13.66
CA LEU A 150 -7.25 1.55 14.74
C LEU A 150 -6.63 1.43 16.15
N GLU A 151 -5.64 0.54 16.31
CA GLU A 151 -4.85 0.37 17.54
C GLU A 151 -3.71 1.41 17.67
N ALA A 152 -3.30 2.03 16.56
CA ALA A 152 -2.29 3.08 16.55
C ALA A 152 -2.80 4.39 17.18
N PRO A 153 -1.89 5.31 17.57
CA PRO A 153 -2.28 6.63 18.08
C PRO A 153 -3.20 7.38 17.10
N LYS A 154 -4.33 7.85 17.65
CA LYS A 154 -5.34 8.59 16.91
C LYS A 154 -4.99 10.07 16.90
N THR A 155 -5.50 10.80 15.92
CA THR A 155 -5.42 12.26 15.89
C THR A 155 -6.50 12.81 16.84
N PRO A 156 -6.12 13.42 17.98
CA PRO A 156 -7.09 13.89 18.96
C PRO A 156 -8.01 14.96 18.38
N LYS A 157 -9.21 15.07 18.94
CA LYS A 157 -10.20 16.09 18.53
C LYS A 157 -9.61 17.50 18.59
N GLU A 158 -8.92 17.80 19.69
CA GLU A 158 -8.33 19.10 19.99
C GLU A 158 -7.28 19.50 18.95
N SER A 159 -6.48 18.54 18.47
CA SER A 159 -5.49 18.79 17.43
C SER A 159 -6.14 19.25 16.12
N THR A 160 -7.31 18.71 15.77
CA THR A 160 -8.04 19.12 14.56
C THR A 160 -8.66 20.51 14.74
N ILE A 161 -9.19 20.80 15.94
CA ILE A 161 -9.73 22.13 16.26
C ILE A 161 -8.63 23.20 16.21
N SER A 162 -7.46 22.93 16.80
CA SER A 162 -6.31 23.84 16.71
C SER A 162 -5.85 24.07 15.28
N GLN A 163 -5.91 23.03 14.42
CA GLN A 163 -5.62 23.17 12.99
C GLN A 163 -6.62 24.12 12.31
N ILE A 164 -7.91 23.99 12.57
CA ILE A 164 -8.97 24.84 12.01
C ILE A 164 -8.74 26.31 12.43
N ILE A 165 -8.58 26.57 13.72
CA ILE A 165 -8.37 27.92 14.27
C ILE A 165 -7.07 28.53 13.72
N GLY A 166 -6.00 27.74 13.63
CA GLY A 166 -4.70 28.17 13.13
C GLY A 166 -4.74 28.58 11.66
N GLN A 167 -5.42 27.80 10.80
CA GLN A 167 -5.57 28.12 9.38
C GLN A 167 -6.29 29.46 9.17
N ASN A 168 -7.36 29.72 9.93
CA ASN A 168 -8.10 30.98 9.87
C ASN A 168 -7.28 32.18 10.38
N SER A 169 -6.40 31.95 11.36
CA SER A 169 -5.56 33.02 11.91
C SER A 169 -4.45 33.44 10.94
N SER A 170 -3.93 32.52 10.13
CA SER A 170 -2.88 32.78 9.14
C SER A 170 -3.37 33.39 7.83
N SER A 171 -4.65 33.25 7.48
CA SER A 171 -5.26 33.87 6.29
C SER A 171 -5.63 35.35 6.50
N ASN A 172 -5.52 35.87 7.73
CA ASN A 172 -5.92 37.23 8.08
C ASN A 172 -4.95 38.32 7.59
N ASP A 173 -3.79 37.98 7.05
CA ASP A 173 -2.76 38.95 6.70
C ASP A 173 -2.78 39.44 5.23
N ASP A 174 -3.42 38.76 4.26
CA ASP A 174 -3.35 39.19 2.84
C ASP A 174 -4.54 38.85 1.89
N ASP A 175 -5.60 38.12 2.29
CA ASP A 175 -6.71 37.77 1.38
C ASP A 175 -8.10 38.22 1.87
N GLU A 176 -8.78 39.06 1.08
CA GLU A 176 -10.11 39.69 1.33
C GLU A 176 -11.31 38.69 1.30
N LEU A 177 -11.04 37.37 1.28
CA LEU A 177 -12.06 36.33 1.26
C LEU A 177 -11.98 35.46 2.53
N LEU A 178 -12.45 36.01 3.65
CA LEU A 178 -12.60 35.26 4.90
C LEU A 178 -13.68 34.20 4.75
N ALA A 179 -13.29 32.95 4.53
CA ALA A 179 -14.20 31.81 4.64
C ALA A 179 -14.64 31.70 6.11
N THR A 180 -15.87 32.11 6.42
CA THR A 180 -16.45 32.05 7.78
C THR A 180 -16.76 30.62 8.23
N SER A 181 -16.75 29.68 7.29
CA SER A 181 -17.03 28.26 7.54
C SER A 181 -16.44 27.40 6.43
N THR A 182 -16.32 26.10 6.70
CA THR A 182 -15.85 25.08 5.75
C THR A 182 -16.84 23.93 5.70
N ILE A 183 -17.25 23.53 4.50
CA ILE A 183 -18.09 22.34 4.31
C ILE A 183 -17.19 21.10 4.32
N LEU A 184 -17.46 20.17 5.23
CA LEU A 184 -16.81 18.87 5.33
C LEU A 184 -17.77 17.78 4.84
N SER A 185 -17.36 17.01 3.83
CA SER A 185 -18.11 15.82 3.43
C SER A 185 -17.86 14.66 4.40
N LEU A 186 -18.93 13.96 4.77
CA LEU A 186 -18.91 12.71 5.54
C LEU A 186 -18.81 11.47 4.64
N LYS A 187 -18.85 11.65 3.32
CA LYS A 187 -18.60 10.61 2.33
C LYS A 187 -17.10 10.42 2.09
N CYS A 188 -16.72 9.17 1.90
CA CYS A 188 -15.36 8.82 1.52
C CYS A 188 -15.12 9.17 0.04
N PRO A 189 -14.03 9.88 -0.31
CA PRO A 189 -13.72 10.21 -1.71
C PRO A 189 -13.31 8.99 -2.55
N VAL A 190 -13.00 7.85 -1.91
CA VAL A 190 -12.62 6.60 -2.59
C VAL A 190 -13.83 5.75 -2.94
N SER A 191 -14.78 5.62 -2.01
CA SER A 191 -15.92 4.71 -2.15
C SER A 191 -17.25 5.42 -2.37
N PHE A 192 -17.29 6.76 -2.27
CA PHE A 192 -18.48 7.60 -2.39
C PHE A 192 -19.62 7.26 -1.41
N VAL A 193 -19.32 6.48 -0.37
CA VAL A 193 -20.25 6.12 0.71
C VAL A 193 -19.81 6.76 2.02
N ARG A 194 -20.74 6.90 2.97
CA ARG A 194 -20.48 7.41 4.32
C ARG A 194 -19.29 6.67 4.97
N MET A 195 -18.33 7.44 5.48
CA MET A 195 -17.14 6.88 6.13
C MET A 195 -17.53 6.13 7.40
N LYS A 196 -16.86 5.00 7.66
CA LYS A 196 -16.94 4.26 8.93
C LYS A 196 -15.69 4.49 9.77
N TYR A 197 -14.54 4.59 9.11
CA TYR A 197 -13.23 4.76 9.74
C TYR A 197 -12.52 5.97 9.13
N PRO A 198 -12.88 7.22 9.51
CA PRO A 198 -12.28 8.42 8.94
C PRO A 198 -10.81 8.52 9.34
N VAL A 199 -9.93 8.34 8.36
CA VAL A 199 -8.48 8.48 8.53
C VAL A 199 -7.93 9.50 7.55
N LYS A 200 -6.76 10.04 7.90
CA LYS A 200 -5.82 10.68 6.99
C LYS A 200 -4.40 10.37 7.46
N SER A 201 -3.39 10.72 6.66
CA SER A 201 -2.03 10.68 7.19
C SER A 201 -1.83 11.81 8.21
N ILE A 202 -1.05 11.58 9.26
CA ILE A 202 -0.62 12.63 10.20
C ILE A 202 0.11 13.80 9.50
N ASN A 203 0.61 13.58 8.28
CA ASN A 203 1.31 14.60 7.49
C ASN A 203 0.36 15.41 6.58
N CYS A 204 -0.93 15.07 6.52
CA CYS A 204 -1.91 15.75 5.67
C CYS A 204 -2.36 17.09 6.29
N GLN A 205 -2.28 18.16 5.50
CA GLN A 205 -2.67 19.53 5.91
C GLN A 205 -4.13 19.87 5.61
N HIS A 206 -4.88 18.99 4.94
CA HIS A 206 -6.31 19.18 4.70
C HIS A 206 -7.16 18.67 5.87
N LEU A 207 -8.38 19.19 6.01
CA LEU A 207 -9.34 18.74 7.02
C LEU A 207 -10.03 17.42 6.64
N ASN A 208 -10.34 17.24 5.35
CA ASN A 208 -11.03 16.08 4.80
C ASN A 208 -10.37 14.74 5.19
N CYS A 209 -11.18 13.72 5.42
CA CYS A 209 -10.73 12.35 5.69
C CYS A 209 -11.17 11.40 4.56
N PHE A 210 -10.66 10.17 4.59
CA PHE A 210 -11.14 9.08 3.76
C PHE A 210 -11.35 7.83 4.62
N ASP A 211 -12.16 6.88 4.15
CA ASP A 211 -12.40 5.63 4.88
C ASP A 211 -11.18 4.71 4.80
N ALA A 212 -10.67 4.32 5.96
CA ALA A 212 -9.47 3.49 6.08
C ALA A 212 -9.61 2.14 5.37
N LEU A 213 -10.74 1.44 5.57
CA LEU A 213 -10.92 0.10 5.05
C LEU A 213 -11.02 0.13 3.53
N GLN A 214 -11.80 1.06 2.99
CA GLN A 214 -11.96 1.22 1.54
C GLN A 214 -10.66 1.63 0.88
N TYR A 215 -9.90 2.52 1.53
CA TYR A 215 -8.59 2.90 1.04
C TYR A 215 -7.60 1.73 1.06
N ILE A 216 -7.53 0.94 2.13
CA ILE A 216 -6.67 -0.25 2.19
C ILE A 216 -7.05 -1.26 1.10
N TYR A 217 -8.34 -1.51 0.84
CA TYR A 217 -8.77 -2.38 -0.27
C TYR A 217 -8.33 -1.86 -1.64
N LEU A 218 -8.45 -0.55 -1.88
CA LEU A 218 -7.95 0.07 -3.11
C LEU A 218 -6.45 -0.18 -3.27
N GLN A 219 -5.67 0.00 -2.20
CA GLN A 219 -4.23 -0.21 -2.24
C GLN A 219 -3.86 -1.68 -2.44
N GLU A 220 -4.65 -2.62 -1.89
CA GLU A 220 -4.50 -4.05 -2.14
C GLU A 220 -4.71 -4.39 -3.62
N GLN A 221 -5.73 -3.81 -4.24
CA GLN A 221 -6.03 -4.02 -5.67
C GLN A 221 -4.99 -3.41 -6.59
N LEU A 222 -4.51 -2.20 -6.28
CA LEU A 222 -3.42 -1.55 -7.01
C LEU A 222 -2.09 -2.25 -6.80
N THR A 223 -1.97 -3.11 -5.78
CA THR A 223 -0.76 -3.86 -5.41
C THR A 223 0.47 -2.96 -5.23
N SER A 224 0.25 -1.69 -4.91
CA SER A 224 1.30 -0.68 -4.83
C SER A 224 1.95 -0.69 -3.45
N SER A 225 3.28 -0.69 -3.42
CA SER A 225 4.03 -0.40 -2.19
C SER A 225 4.15 1.11 -1.94
N LEU A 226 3.66 1.95 -2.88
CA LEU A 226 3.58 3.40 -2.76
C LEU A 226 2.12 3.84 -2.62
N TRP A 227 1.83 4.46 -1.49
CA TRP A 227 0.49 4.91 -1.15
C TRP A 227 0.44 6.43 -1.28
N PHE A 228 -0.59 6.95 -1.93
CA PHE A 228 -0.81 8.39 -2.11
C PHE A 228 -2.15 8.78 -1.52
N CYS A 229 -2.18 9.91 -0.82
CA CYS A 229 -3.42 10.47 -0.29
C CYS A 229 -4.40 10.71 -1.45
N PRO A 230 -5.65 10.21 -1.38
CA PRO A 230 -6.63 10.43 -2.44
C PRO A 230 -7.11 11.89 -2.53
N ILE A 231 -6.73 12.74 -1.57
CA ILE A 231 -7.15 14.14 -1.48
C ILE A 231 -6.01 15.06 -1.93
N CYS A 232 -4.85 15.01 -1.27
CA CYS A 232 -3.72 15.91 -1.55
C CYS A 232 -2.56 15.28 -2.34
N ASN A 233 -2.67 14.00 -2.71
CA ASN A 233 -1.65 13.25 -3.45
C ASN A 233 -0.27 13.16 -2.76
N SER A 234 -0.16 13.54 -1.49
CA SER A 234 1.05 13.34 -0.68
C SER A 234 1.31 11.84 -0.45
N THR A 235 2.58 11.44 -0.40
CA THR A 235 2.97 10.06 -0.06
C THR A 235 2.53 9.71 1.36
N ILE A 236 1.99 8.52 1.54
CA ILE A 236 1.53 7.97 2.82
C ILE A 236 2.35 6.72 3.15
N ASN A 237 2.83 6.62 4.38
CA ASN A 237 3.18 5.32 4.95
C ASN A 237 1.96 4.78 5.71
N VAL A 238 1.74 3.47 5.68
CA VAL A 238 0.57 2.87 6.37
C VAL A 238 0.59 3.14 7.87
N GLY A 239 1.78 3.20 8.48
CA GLY A 239 1.94 3.57 9.89
C GLY A 239 1.61 5.04 10.22
N ASP A 240 1.53 5.91 9.20
CA ASP A 240 1.17 7.32 9.37
C ASP A 240 -0.35 7.53 9.26
N LEU A 241 -1.12 6.49 8.89
CA LEU A 241 -2.59 6.58 8.88
C LEU A 241 -3.10 6.64 10.31
N SER A 242 -3.88 7.68 10.60
CA SER A 242 -4.42 7.93 11.94
C SER A 242 -5.91 8.21 11.86
N LEU A 243 -6.69 7.57 12.74
CA LEU A 243 -8.12 7.86 12.90
C LEU A 243 -8.29 9.28 13.43
N ASN A 244 -9.12 10.07 12.77
CA ASN A 244 -9.41 11.43 13.19
C ASN A 244 -10.60 11.43 14.16
N GLU A 245 -10.36 11.74 15.43
CA GLU A 245 -11.41 11.69 16.45
C GLU A 245 -12.47 12.78 16.28
N TYR A 246 -12.10 13.95 15.74
CA TYR A 246 -13.05 15.02 15.45
C TYR A 246 -14.09 14.57 14.41
N VAL A 247 -13.64 14.06 13.25
CA VAL A 247 -14.53 13.55 12.20
C VAL A 247 -15.28 12.29 12.65
N MET A 248 -14.63 11.41 13.42
CA MET A 248 -15.30 10.23 13.98
C MET A 248 -16.45 10.60 14.91
N ASN A 249 -16.29 11.65 15.71
CA ASN A 249 -17.35 12.14 16.59
C ASN A 249 -18.52 12.73 15.79
N ILE A 250 -18.24 13.49 14.72
CA ILE A 250 -19.29 14.00 13.82
C ILE A 250 -20.09 12.84 13.21
N LEU A 251 -19.41 11.81 12.69
CA LEU A 251 -20.06 10.64 12.09
C LEU A 251 -20.97 9.89 13.08
N LYS A 252 -20.61 9.85 14.36
CA LYS A 252 -21.42 9.22 15.42
C LYS A 252 -22.60 10.09 15.88
N SER A 253 -22.48 11.40 15.75
CA SER A 253 -23.46 12.39 16.20
C SER A 253 -24.43 12.83 15.10
N THR A 254 -24.30 12.29 13.88
CA THR A 254 -25.17 12.60 12.75
C THR A 254 -25.83 11.33 12.21
N PRO A 255 -27.07 11.42 11.68
CA PRO A 255 -27.75 10.28 11.09
C PRO A 255 -27.06 9.83 9.79
N ASP A 256 -27.38 8.63 9.31
CA ASP A 256 -26.71 8.04 8.15
C ASP A 256 -26.98 8.79 6.85
N GLU A 257 -28.11 9.50 6.76
CA GLU A 257 -28.53 10.33 5.63
C GLU A 257 -27.77 11.66 5.56
N CYS A 258 -27.13 12.11 6.65
CA CYS A 258 -26.37 13.35 6.65
C CYS A 258 -25.06 13.17 5.87
N GLU A 259 -24.89 13.88 4.77
CA GLU A 259 -23.74 13.69 3.87
C GLU A 259 -22.61 14.70 4.08
N SER A 260 -22.92 15.85 4.69
CA SER A 260 -21.99 16.94 4.92
C SER A 260 -22.35 17.72 6.18
N VAL A 261 -21.35 18.39 6.73
CA VAL A 261 -21.50 19.33 7.85
C VAL A 261 -20.80 20.63 7.49
N GLU A 262 -21.30 21.72 8.03
CA GLU A 262 -20.61 23.00 8.00
C GLU A 262 -19.82 23.16 9.29
N ILE A 263 -18.55 23.55 9.17
CA ILE A 263 -17.61 23.73 10.28
C ILE A 263 -17.28 25.20 10.40
N GLU A 264 -17.55 25.77 11.56
CA GLU A 264 -17.26 27.16 11.90
C GLU A 264 -15.78 27.38 12.24
N VAL A 265 -15.36 28.65 12.30
CA VAL A 265 -13.95 29.02 12.54
C VAL A 265 -13.40 28.59 13.91
N ASP A 266 -14.28 28.36 14.88
CA ASP A 266 -13.94 27.89 16.22
C ASP A 266 -13.92 26.34 16.33
N GLY A 267 -14.26 25.65 15.24
CA GLY A 267 -14.35 24.20 15.17
C GLY A 267 -15.69 23.61 15.59
N ASN A 268 -16.70 24.43 15.94
CA ASN A 268 -18.07 23.96 16.05
C ASN A 268 -18.61 23.56 14.67
N TRP A 269 -19.65 22.73 14.66
CA TRP A 269 -20.22 22.21 13.42
C TRP A 269 -21.71 21.98 13.55
N HIS A 270 -22.40 22.08 12.42
CA HIS A 270 -23.82 21.73 12.28
C HIS A 270 -24.07 20.91 11.00
N PRO A 271 -25.04 19.98 11.04
CA PRO A 271 -25.40 19.20 9.87
C PRO A 271 -25.96 20.09 8.76
N LEU A 272 -25.55 19.80 7.53
CA LEU A 272 -26.20 20.34 6.34
C LEU A 272 -27.19 19.30 5.83
N TYR A 273 -28.45 19.69 5.74
CA TYR A 273 -29.47 18.92 5.06
C TYR A 273 -29.67 19.55 3.70
N GLU A 274 -29.56 18.76 2.63
CA GLU A 274 -30.02 19.22 1.32
C GLU A 274 -31.51 19.52 1.46
N ASN A 275 -31.88 20.79 1.32
CA ASN A 275 -33.28 21.13 1.13
C ASN A 275 -33.65 20.62 -0.26
N ASP A 276 -34.63 19.72 -0.33
CA ASP A 276 -35.27 19.33 -1.58
C ASP A 276 -35.94 20.57 -2.20
N ASP A 277 -35.22 21.30 -3.06
CA ASP A 277 -35.79 22.25 -4.03
C ASP A 277 -36.09 21.52 -5.37
#